data_AF-A0A2X0RCU1-F1
#
_entry.id   AF-A0A2X0RCU1-F1
#
_cell.length_a   1.000
_cell.length_b   1.000
_cell.length_c   1.000
_cell.angle_alpha   90.00
_cell.angle_beta   90.00
_cell.angle_gamma   90.00
#
_symmetry.space_group_name_H-M   'P 1'
#
loop_
_entity.id
_entity.type
_entity.pdbx_description
1 polymer ?
#
loop_
_entity_poly.entity_id
_entity_poly.type
_entity_poly.pdbx_seq_one_letter_code
_entity_poly.pdbx_strand_id
1 'polypeptide(L)' 'MTIGEALKSLRLHAGMTQTQTAAGIVTESFYSKVERGVHAIDANILINAWC' A
#
# COMPACT_ATOMS: atom_id res chain seq x y z
N MET A 1 10.60 2.11 -11.27
CA MET A 1 9.43 2.54 -10.49
C MET A 1 8.31 1.54 -10.71
N THR A 2 8.07 0.70 -9.71
CA THR A 2 6.87 -0.17 -9.65
C THR A 2 5.75 0.56 -8.91
N ILE A 3 4.53 0.03 -8.99
CA ILE A 3 3.40 0.59 -8.22
C ILE A 3 3.65 0.53 -6.71
N GLY A 4 4.31 -0.53 -6.22
CA GLY A 4 4.69 -0.66 -4.82
C GLY A 4 5.66 0.43 -4.33
N GLU A 5 6.65 0.78 -5.15
CA GLU A 5 7.61 1.86 -4.84
C GLU A 5 6.90 3.23 -4.80
N ALA A 6 5.97 3.48 -5.72
CA ALA A 6 5.18 4.71 -5.75
C ALA A 6 4.27 4.84 -4.51
N LEU A 7 3.57 3.77 -4.13
CA LEU A 7 2.73 3.73 -2.94
C LEU A 7 3.54 3.96 -1.66
N LYS A 8 4.72 3.32 -1.55
CA LYS A 8 5.63 3.55 -0.42
C LYS A 8 6.05 5.01 -0.32
N SER A 9 6.38 5.63 -1.44
CA SER A 9 6.74 7.05 -1.48
C SER A 9 5.58 7.93 -1.01
N LEU A 10 4.38 7.74 -1.56
CA LEU A 10 3.17 8.47 -1.16
C LEU A 10 2.88 8.31 0.33
N ARG A 11 2.99 7.09 0.85
CA ARG A 11 2.71 6.78 2.26
C ARG A 11 3.68 7.51 3.19
N LEU A 12 4.97 7.48 2.85
CA LEU A 12 6.00 8.18 3.61
C LEU A 12 5.81 9.70 3.57
N HIS A 13 5.42 10.26 2.41
CA HIS A 13 5.08 11.68 2.30
C HIS A 13 3.85 12.06 3.15
N ALA A 14 2.88 11.16 3.29
CA ALA A 14 1.73 11.33 4.16
C ALA A 14 2.02 11.10 5.65
N GLY A 15 3.25 10.69 6.03
CA GLY A 15 3.60 10.38 7.43
C GLY A 15 2.88 9.15 7.99
N MET A 16 2.38 8.26 7.14
CA MET A 16 1.56 7.11 7.53
C MET A 16 2.37 5.82 7.71
N THR A 17 1.93 4.99 8.65
CA THR A 17 2.40 3.60 8.77
C THR A 17 1.70 2.69 7.75
N GLN A 18 2.30 1.53 7.47
CA GLN A 18 1.66 0.52 6.60
C GLN A 18 0.33 0.04 7.20
N THR A 19 0.23 -0.11 8.52
CA THR A 19 -1.02 -0.45 9.22
C THR A 19 -2.12 0.59 9.00
N GLN A 20 -1.80 1.87 9.14
CA GLN A 20 -2.76 2.96 8.89
C GLN A 20 -3.22 2.99 7.42
N THR A 21 -2.31 2.70 6.49
CA THR A 21 -2.60 2.68 5.05
C THR A 21 -3.45 1.47 4.66
N ALA A 22 -3.20 0.33 5.29
CA ALA A 22 -3.97 -0.87 5.07
C ALA A 22 -5.42 -0.73 5.54
N ALA A 23 -5.68 0.12 6.55
CA ALA A 23 -7.00 0.56 7.02
C ALA A 23 -8.04 -0.55 7.25
N GLY A 24 -7.59 -1.78 7.52
CA GLY A 24 -8.46 -2.96 7.62
C GLY A 24 -8.98 -3.50 6.28
N ILE A 25 -8.65 -2.87 5.15
CA ILE A 25 -8.93 -3.35 3.78
C ILE A 25 -8.06 -4.57 3.46
N VAL A 26 -6.80 -4.53 3.88
CA VAL A 26 -5.83 -5.62 3.78
C VAL A 26 -5.04 -5.75 5.08
N THR A 27 -4.26 -6.83 5.21
CA THR A 27 -3.30 -6.94 6.32
C THR A 27 -2.08 -6.06 6.05
N GLU A 28 -1.42 -5.59 7.13
CA GLU A 28 -0.14 -4.89 7.02
C GLU A 28 0.90 -5.73 6.25
N SER A 29 0.95 -7.03 6.51
CA SER A 29 1.89 -7.95 5.85
C SER A 29 1.63 -8.10 4.35
N PHE A 30 0.36 -8.06 3.92
CA PHE A 30 0.02 -8.00 2.49
C PHE A 30 0.52 -6.68 1.89
N TYR A 31 0.22 -5.56 2.55
CA TYR A 31 0.62 -4.24 2.09
C TYR A 31 2.15 -4.09 1.99
N SER A 32 2.89 -4.64 2.95
CA SER A 32 4.36 -4.68 2.96
C SER A 32 4.93 -5.45 1.77
N LYS A 33 4.31 -6.57 1.37
CA LYS A 33 4.72 -7.32 0.16
C LYS A 33 4.46 -6.54 -1.12
N VAL A 34 3.39 -5.76 -1.18
CA VAL A 34 3.09 -4.87 -2.32
C VAL A 34 4.18 -3.80 -2.44
N GLU A 35 4.51 -3.10 -1.36
CA GLU A 35 5.55 -2.05 -1.38
C GLU A 35 6.95 -2.58 -1.75
N ARG A 36 7.20 -3.86 -1.50
CA ARG A 36 8.44 -4.54 -1.88
C ARG A 36 8.42 -5.11 -3.30
N GLY A 37 7.32 -4.98 -4.03
CA GLY A 37 7.15 -5.56 -5.37
C GLY A 37 7.05 -7.09 -5.38
N VAL A 38 6.80 -7.70 -4.22
CA VAL A 38 6.65 -9.16 -4.07
C VAL A 38 5.23 -9.63 -4.44
N HIS A 39 4.25 -8.75 -4.27
CA HIS A 39 2.86 -9.01 -4.65
C HIS A 39 2.30 -7.88 -5.52
N ALA A 40 1.50 -8.27 -6.51
CA ALA A 40 0.60 -7.34 -7.20
C ALA A 40 -0.54 -6.92 -6.26
N ILE A 41 -1.16 -5.79 -6.58
CA ILE A 41 -2.31 -5.25 -5.85
C ILE A 41 -3.44 -4.97 -6.84
N ASP A 42 -4.65 -5.39 -6.49
CA ASP A 42 -5.84 -5.16 -7.29
C ASP A 42 -6.26 -3.69 -7.27
N ALA A 43 -6.80 -3.20 -8.39
CA ALA A 43 -7.26 -1.81 -8.51
C ALA A 43 -8.35 -1.45 -7.48
N ASN A 44 -9.24 -2.39 -7.14
CA ASN A 44 -10.26 -2.17 -6.11
C ASN A 44 -9.65 -1.98 -4.72
N ILE A 45 -8.59 -2.73 -4.38
CA ILE A 45 -7.88 -2.56 -3.11
C ILE A 45 -7.19 -1.19 -3.08
N LEU A 46 -6.58 -0.79 -4.19
CA LEU A 46 -5.96 0.53 -4.31
C LEU A 46 -6.96 1.66 -4.07
N ILE A 47 -8.10 1.63 -4.76
CA ILE A 47 -9.15 2.64 -4.62
C ILE A 47 -9.65 2.68 -3.18
N ASN A 48 -9.97 1.52 -2.57
CA ASN A 48 -10.52 1.50 -1.22
C ASN A 48 -9.52 1.87 -0.11
N ALA A 49 -8.22 1.71 -0.34
CA ALA A 49 -7.18 2.03 0.65
C ALA A 49 -6.63 3.46 0.52
N TRP A 50 -6.85 4.13 -0.62
CA TRP A 50 -6.24 5.42 -0.95
C TRP A 50 -7.21 6.53 -1.41
N CYS A 51 -8.47 6.20 -1.71
CA CYS A 51 -9.53 7.17 -2.03
C CYS A 51 -10.60 7.16 -0.94
#